data_AF-A0A4P6D9G4-F1
#
_entry.id   AF-A0A4P6D9G4-F1
#
_cell.length_a   1.000
_cell.length_b   1.000
_cell.length_c   1.000
_cell.angle_alpha   90.00
_cell.angle_beta   90.00
_cell.angle_gamma   90.00
#
_symmetry.space_group_name_H-M   'P 1'
#
loop_
_entity.id
_entity.type
_entity.pdbx_description
1 polymer ?
#
loop_
_entity_poly.entity_id
_entity_poly.type
_entity_poly.pdbx_seq_one_letter_code
_entity_poly.pdbx_strand_id
1 'polypeptide(L)'
;MPPQRRYISPTTVIIAGALFIFSSCGLTNSFYRLIRTRQSNEFDVLIFTQNWPVSVCLSWEAKQKTNTCSPGVNISSWTIHGIWPTKLGTLGPFFCNTSRPFDPDAIYGIQDRLEKQWSLIEKHKKHNMFWRHEWEKHGTCAAQLPQLSTEFTYFLQGLNWNSEYNVTTMLQESDIVPGKTYNISTIWSAVKKSIGKNPHLACFNDPVSKSSYLLEVRICFNKSLELVDCDGTKFENKWYFRRSQSLADANYTDCSLDTLVEYPLFIQQPPPTPTPIRPKQHFLIDMLKLIQLLAWATS
;
A
#
# COMPACT_ATOMS: atom_id res chain seq x y z
N MET A 1 42.04 68.13 48.19
CA MET A 1 40.76 67.59 48.70
C MET A 1 40.22 66.60 47.67
N PRO A 2 39.91 65.35 48.04
CA PRO A 2 39.51 64.32 47.10
C PRO A 2 38.05 64.49 46.67
N PRO A 3 37.65 64.07 45.45
CA PRO A 3 36.25 64.03 45.06
C PRO A 3 35.53 62.88 45.79
N GLN A 4 34.38 63.19 46.39
CA GLN A 4 33.51 62.24 47.09
C GLN A 4 32.98 61.16 46.13
N ARG A 5 33.23 59.88 46.45
CA ARG A 5 32.52 58.76 45.83
C ARG A 5 31.07 58.76 46.33
N ARG A 6 30.10 58.93 45.43
CA ARG A 6 28.68 58.67 45.73
C ARG A 6 28.48 57.17 45.89
N TYR A 7 28.03 56.76 47.06
CA TYR A 7 27.65 55.39 47.37
C TYR A 7 26.24 55.14 46.80
N ILE A 8 26.14 54.29 45.77
CA ILE A 8 24.86 53.88 45.19
C ILE A 8 24.36 52.68 45.98
N SER A 9 23.18 52.81 46.59
CA SER A 9 22.53 51.75 47.36
C SER A 9 22.28 50.49 46.51
N PRO A 10 22.49 49.27 47.04
CA PRO A 10 22.25 48.02 46.31
C PRO A 10 20.81 47.87 45.79
N THR A 11 19.85 48.57 46.40
CA THR A 11 18.44 48.55 45.99
C THR A 11 18.16 49.27 44.67
N THR A 12 18.98 50.23 44.25
CA THR A 12 18.77 50.97 42.99
C THR A 12 19.23 50.18 41.75
N VAL A 13 20.16 49.23 41.91
CA VAL A 13 20.65 48.38 40.80
C VAL A 13 19.64 47.26 40.46
N ILE A 14 18.80 46.86 41.41
CA ILE A 14 17.85 45.75 41.20
C ILE A 14 16.62 46.18 40.37
N ILE A 15 16.19 47.44 40.44
CA ILE A 15 15.00 47.91 39.72
C ILE A 15 15.30 48.16 38.23
N ALA A 16 16.53 48.54 37.86
CA ALA A 16 16.92 48.67 36.45
C ALA A 16 17.17 47.31 35.76
N GLY A 17 17.49 46.25 36.52
CA GLY A 17 17.63 44.89 35.99
C GLY A 17 16.29 44.17 35.78
N ALA A 18 15.24 44.52 36.53
CA ALA A 18 13.94 43.87 36.44
C ALA A 18 13.05 44.37 35.29
N LEU A 19 13.31 45.55 34.72
CA LEU A 19 12.53 46.08 33.58
C LEU A 19 13.12 45.74 32.20
N PHE A 20 14.30 45.13 32.12
CA PHE A 20 14.87 44.62 30.85
C PHE A 20 14.72 43.11 30.65
N ILE A 21 14.22 42.36 31.64
CA ILE A 21 14.03 40.89 31.53
C ILE A 21 12.57 40.51 31.24
N PHE A 22 11.61 41.44 31.38
CA PHE A 22 10.20 41.22 31.00
C PHE A 22 9.81 41.81 29.63
N SER A 23 10.76 42.06 28.74
CA SER A 23 10.49 42.38 27.32
C SER A 23 11.06 41.35 26.33
N SER A 24 11.70 40.28 26.83
CA SER A 24 12.33 39.24 26.01
C SER A 24 11.70 37.85 26.15
N CYS A 25 10.70 37.67 27.02
CA CYS A 25 10.00 36.39 27.22
C CYS A 25 8.61 36.31 26.56
N GLY A 26 8.12 37.40 25.95
CA GLY A 26 6.81 37.44 25.26
C GLY A 26 6.87 37.28 23.74
N LEU A 27 8.05 37.42 23.12
CA LEU A 27 8.19 37.35 21.65
C LEU A 27 8.75 36.01 21.16
N THR A 28 9.36 35.19 22.00
CA THR A 28 9.89 33.89 21.55
C THR A 28 8.81 32.84 21.38
N ASN A 29 7.75 32.85 22.21
CA ASN A 29 6.65 31.88 22.08
C ASN A 29 5.70 32.12 20.88
N SER A 30 5.76 33.29 20.22
CA SER A 30 4.97 33.57 19.01
C SER A 30 5.70 33.17 17.72
N PHE A 31 7.04 33.24 17.70
CA PHE A 31 7.84 32.84 16.53
C PHE A 31 8.12 31.34 16.45
N TYR A 32 8.15 30.62 17.59
CA TYR A 32 8.30 29.15 17.56
C TYR A 32 7.02 28.39 17.18
N ARG A 33 5.90 29.09 16.92
CA ARG A 33 4.61 28.46 16.64
C ARG A 33 4.23 28.35 15.16
N LEU A 34 5.11 28.67 14.20
CA LEU A 34 4.70 28.71 12.77
C LEU A 34 5.77 28.38 11.73
N ILE A 35 6.64 27.40 12.01
CA ILE A 35 7.25 26.60 10.92
C ILE A 35 6.77 25.16 11.05
N ARG A 36 5.45 24.97 10.93
CA ARG A 36 4.95 23.69 10.40
C ARG A 36 5.37 23.72 8.94
N THR A 37 6.50 23.08 8.60
CA THR A 37 6.89 22.87 7.20
C THR A 37 5.69 22.26 6.50
N ARG A 38 5.03 23.03 5.64
CA ARG A 38 3.91 22.55 4.85
C ARG A 38 4.50 21.42 4.00
N GLN A 39 4.08 20.18 4.24
CA GLN A 39 4.53 19.06 3.41
C GLN A 39 4.21 19.44 1.96
N SER A 40 5.24 19.48 1.11
CA SER A 40 5.05 19.88 -0.29
C SER A 40 4.13 18.87 -0.96
N ASN A 41 3.11 19.37 -1.66
CA ASN A 41 2.21 18.56 -2.48
C ASN A 41 2.80 18.33 -3.89
N GLU A 42 4.01 18.81 -4.16
CA GLU A 42 4.68 18.57 -5.43
C GLU A 42 5.02 17.09 -5.60
N PHE A 43 4.86 16.63 -6.83
CA PHE A 43 5.28 15.31 -7.31
C PHE A 43 5.94 15.47 -8.68
N ASP A 44 6.63 14.44 -9.15
CA ASP A 44 7.37 14.46 -10.40
C ASP A 44 6.72 13.54 -11.45
N VAL A 45 6.26 12.37 -11.00
CA VAL A 45 5.67 11.33 -11.84
C VAL A 45 4.35 10.83 -11.26
N LEU A 46 3.53 10.22 -12.11
CA LEU A 46 2.37 9.42 -11.73
C LEU A 46 2.74 7.94 -11.91
N ILE A 47 2.52 7.14 -10.88
CA ILE A 47 2.72 5.68 -10.93
C ILE A 47 1.35 5.04 -11.10
N PHE A 48 1.07 4.48 -12.26
CA PHE A 48 -0.10 3.65 -12.48
C PHE A 48 0.21 2.21 -12.09
N THR A 49 -0.48 1.72 -11.07
CA THR A 49 -0.25 0.40 -10.47
C THR A 49 -1.42 -0.52 -10.79
N GLN A 50 -1.11 -1.67 -11.40
CA GLN A 50 -2.03 -2.79 -11.56
C GLN A 50 -1.57 -3.96 -10.71
N ASN A 51 -2.50 -4.66 -10.08
CA ASN A 51 -2.24 -5.79 -9.20
C ASN A 51 -2.87 -7.09 -9.72
N TRP A 52 -2.24 -8.22 -9.39
CA TRP A 52 -2.76 -9.54 -9.72
C TRP A 52 -3.68 -10.03 -8.59
N PRO A 53 -4.99 -10.23 -8.84
CA PRO A 53 -5.97 -10.47 -7.77
C PRO A 53 -5.65 -11.67 -6.89
N VAL A 54 -5.13 -12.76 -7.47
CA VAL A 54 -4.76 -13.96 -6.71
C VAL A 54 -3.62 -13.67 -5.73
N SER A 55 -2.58 -12.96 -6.17
CA SER A 55 -1.44 -12.61 -5.30
C SER A 55 -1.81 -11.61 -4.21
N VAL A 56 -2.69 -10.64 -4.53
CA VAL A 56 -3.24 -9.72 -3.53
C VAL A 56 -4.02 -10.48 -2.47
N CYS A 57 -4.83 -11.45 -2.89
CA CYS A 57 -5.59 -12.28 -1.99
C CYS A 57 -4.68 -13.10 -1.05
N LEU A 58 -3.68 -13.79 -1.60
CA LEU A 58 -2.68 -14.53 -0.82
C LEU A 58 -1.97 -13.62 0.20
N SER A 59 -1.54 -12.42 -0.24
CA SER A 59 -0.92 -11.42 0.63
C SER A 59 -1.87 -10.95 1.73
N TRP A 60 -3.15 -10.77 1.44
CA TRP A 60 -4.16 -10.35 2.40
C TRP A 60 -4.43 -11.43 3.47
N GLU A 61 -4.61 -12.67 3.06
CA GLU A 61 -4.87 -13.80 3.95
C GLU A 61 -3.64 -14.14 4.82
N ALA A 62 -2.43 -13.94 4.30
CA ALA A 62 -1.20 -14.12 5.06
C ALA A 62 -1.02 -13.08 6.19
N LYS A 63 -1.63 -11.90 6.10
CA LYS A 63 -1.50 -10.86 7.14
C LYS A 63 -2.20 -11.27 8.44
N GLN A 64 -3.39 -11.86 8.37
CA GLN A 64 -4.17 -12.27 9.54
C GLN A 64 -5.09 -13.44 9.18
N LYS A 65 -5.23 -14.43 10.07
CA LYS A 65 -6.06 -15.63 9.84
C LYS A 65 -7.55 -15.34 9.57
N THR A 66 -8.06 -14.18 9.98
CA THR A 66 -9.45 -13.77 9.77
C THR A 66 -9.66 -13.04 8.45
N ASN A 67 -8.58 -12.68 7.77
CA ASN A 67 -8.66 -12.04 6.47
C ASN A 67 -9.15 -13.05 5.44
N THR A 68 -10.06 -12.59 4.58
CA THR A 68 -10.58 -13.35 3.44
C THR A 68 -10.73 -12.37 2.28
N CYS A 69 -10.80 -12.90 1.07
CA CYS A 69 -10.99 -12.08 -0.13
C CYS A 69 -12.48 -11.89 -0.45
N SER A 70 -12.79 -10.82 -1.18
CA SER A 70 -14.16 -10.49 -1.54
C SER A 70 -14.77 -11.59 -2.42
N PRO A 71 -16.05 -11.96 -2.20
CA PRO A 71 -16.74 -12.88 -3.11
C PRO A 71 -16.83 -12.29 -4.52
N GLY A 72 -16.68 -13.14 -5.55
CA GLY A 72 -16.87 -12.73 -6.95
C GLY A 72 -15.75 -11.87 -7.54
N VAL A 73 -14.60 -11.75 -6.88
CA VAL A 73 -13.41 -11.10 -7.45
C VAL A 73 -13.07 -11.76 -8.78
N ASN A 74 -12.94 -10.95 -9.83
CA ASN A 74 -12.41 -11.42 -11.10
C ASN A 74 -10.93 -11.74 -10.92
N ILE A 75 -10.60 -13.03 -10.93
CA ILE A 75 -9.23 -13.54 -10.80
C ILE A 75 -8.56 -13.83 -12.15
N SER A 76 -9.24 -13.51 -13.26
CA SER A 76 -8.78 -13.83 -14.61
C SER A 76 -8.07 -12.66 -15.30
N SER A 77 -8.07 -11.47 -14.71
CA SER A 77 -7.43 -10.28 -15.26
C SER A 77 -6.79 -9.42 -14.17
N TRP A 78 -5.74 -8.70 -14.54
CA TRP A 78 -5.15 -7.66 -13.70
C TRP A 78 -6.16 -6.56 -13.40
N THR A 79 -6.16 -6.08 -12.15
CA THR A 79 -7.03 -4.99 -11.70
C THR A 79 -6.19 -3.79 -11.30
N ILE A 80 -6.81 -2.61 -11.30
CA ILE A 80 -6.16 -1.37 -10.90
C ILE A 80 -6.01 -1.36 -9.37
N HIS A 81 -4.80 -1.04 -8.91
CA HIS A 81 -4.58 -0.64 -7.52
C HIS A 81 -4.75 0.88 -7.40
N GLY A 82 -3.99 1.66 -8.19
CA GLY A 82 -4.21 3.10 -8.23
C GLY A 82 -3.28 3.91 -9.14
N ILE A 83 -3.48 5.23 -9.11
CA ILE A 83 -2.63 6.23 -9.77
C ILE A 83 -2.00 7.08 -8.67
N TRP A 84 -0.69 6.97 -8.49
CA TRP A 84 -0.02 7.56 -7.35
C TRP A 84 0.93 8.67 -7.79
N PRO A 85 0.58 9.95 -7.56
CA PRO A 85 1.54 11.03 -7.65
C PRO A 85 2.71 10.77 -6.71
N THR A 86 3.93 10.79 -7.25
CA THR A 86 5.16 10.50 -6.51
C THR A 86 6.26 11.49 -6.84
N LYS A 87 6.85 12.08 -5.79
CA LYS A 87 8.10 12.81 -5.86
C LYS A 87 9.25 11.81 -5.83
N LEU A 88 10.15 11.89 -6.79
CA LEU A 88 11.28 10.97 -6.92
C LEU A 88 12.10 10.95 -5.62
N GLY A 89 12.59 9.78 -5.24
CA GLY A 89 13.30 9.59 -3.99
C GLY A 89 12.41 9.62 -2.73
N THR A 90 11.09 9.67 -2.88
CA THR A 90 10.11 9.65 -1.77
C THR A 90 8.96 8.68 -2.06
N LEU A 91 8.11 8.41 -1.06
CA LEU A 91 6.93 7.54 -1.20
C LEU A 91 5.68 8.31 -1.64
N GLY A 92 5.64 9.61 -1.39
CA GLY A 92 4.45 10.46 -1.55
C GLY A 92 4.66 11.54 -2.61
N PRO A 93 3.81 12.59 -2.64
CA PRO A 93 3.00 13.08 -1.53
C PRO A 93 1.71 12.27 -1.28
N PHE A 94 1.11 12.47 -0.10
CA PHE A 94 -0.13 11.80 0.32
C PHE A 94 -1.09 12.81 0.95
N PHE A 95 -2.39 12.56 0.83
CA PHE A 95 -3.45 13.33 1.50
C PHE A 95 -3.35 14.84 1.27
N CYS A 96 -3.08 15.24 0.02
CA CYS A 96 -2.75 16.63 -0.33
C CYS A 96 -3.87 17.65 -0.07
N ASN A 97 -5.13 17.20 0.00
CA ASN A 97 -6.27 18.07 0.26
C ASN A 97 -7.38 17.38 1.07
N THR A 98 -7.39 17.59 2.39
CA THR A 98 -8.42 17.04 3.30
C THR A 98 -9.80 17.70 3.16
N SER A 99 -9.90 18.82 2.44
CA SER A 99 -11.17 19.50 2.17
C SER A 99 -11.89 18.94 0.93
N ARG A 100 -11.33 17.91 0.28
CA ARG A 100 -11.94 17.18 -0.84
C ARG A 100 -12.15 15.70 -0.47
N PRO A 101 -13.08 15.40 0.45
CA PRO A 101 -13.43 14.01 0.74
C PRO A 101 -14.00 13.33 -0.51
N PHE A 102 -13.90 12.00 -0.56
CA PHE A 102 -14.50 11.21 -1.64
C PHE A 102 -16.03 11.32 -1.64
N ASP A 103 -16.60 11.56 -2.82
CA ASP A 103 -18.02 11.60 -3.08
C ASP A 103 -18.42 10.48 -4.08
N PRO A 104 -19.15 9.43 -3.63
CA PRO A 104 -19.54 8.33 -4.50
C PRO A 104 -20.46 8.75 -5.67
N ASP A 105 -21.14 9.89 -5.57
CA ASP A 105 -21.99 10.40 -6.64
C ASP A 105 -21.15 11.10 -7.72
N ALA A 106 -19.94 11.57 -7.39
CA ALA A 106 -19.04 12.21 -8.34
C ALA A 106 -18.45 11.25 -9.39
N ILE A 107 -18.61 9.94 -9.20
CA ILE A 107 -18.18 8.89 -10.14
C ILE A 107 -19.38 8.28 -10.90
N TYR A 108 -20.51 8.98 -10.95
CA TYR A 108 -21.69 8.55 -11.69
C TYR A 108 -21.39 8.18 -13.15
N GLY A 109 -21.86 7.00 -13.56
CA GLY A 109 -21.73 6.48 -14.92
C GLY A 109 -20.50 5.61 -15.16
N ILE A 110 -19.57 5.50 -14.19
CA ILE A 110 -18.38 4.64 -14.30
C ILE A 110 -18.27 3.60 -13.19
N GLN A 111 -19.23 3.50 -12.27
CA GLN A 111 -19.18 2.57 -11.14
C GLN A 111 -19.04 1.11 -11.58
N ASP A 112 -19.87 0.62 -12.51
CA ASP A 112 -19.80 -0.77 -12.98
C ASP A 112 -18.42 -1.13 -13.58
N ARG A 113 -17.75 -0.15 -14.19
CA ARG A 113 -16.39 -0.33 -14.71
C ARG A 113 -15.39 -0.38 -13.56
N LEU A 114 -15.53 0.49 -12.56
CA LEU A 114 -14.69 0.47 -11.36
C LEU A 114 -14.84 -0.83 -10.57
N GLU A 115 -16.06 -1.36 -10.43
CA GLU A 115 -16.30 -2.65 -9.75
C GLU A 115 -15.58 -3.81 -10.43
N LYS A 116 -15.48 -3.77 -11.77
CA LYS A 116 -14.83 -4.83 -12.56
C LYS A 116 -13.32 -4.66 -12.68
N GLN A 117 -12.85 -3.43 -12.89
CA GLN A 117 -11.47 -3.13 -13.28
C GLN A 117 -10.64 -2.56 -12.12
N TRP A 118 -11.27 -1.90 -11.15
CA TRP A 118 -10.65 -1.31 -9.96
C TRP A 118 -11.24 -1.93 -8.69
N SER A 119 -11.36 -3.26 -8.73
CA SER A 119 -12.16 -4.03 -7.78
C SER A 119 -11.54 -4.12 -6.39
N LEU A 120 -12.39 -4.18 -5.37
CA LEU A 120 -11.98 -4.45 -3.99
C LEU A 120 -11.71 -5.95 -3.78
N ILE A 121 -10.45 -6.37 -3.91
CA ILE A 121 -10.04 -7.77 -3.74
C ILE A 121 -10.09 -8.21 -2.28
N GLU A 122 -9.64 -7.35 -1.36
CA GLU A 122 -9.63 -7.61 0.08
C GLU A 122 -11.04 -7.45 0.65
N LYS A 123 -11.56 -8.46 1.36
CA LYS A 123 -12.90 -8.34 1.95
C LYS A 123 -12.89 -7.35 3.10
N HIS A 124 -13.51 -6.19 2.88
CA HIS A 124 -13.73 -5.17 3.90
C HIS A 124 -15.22 -4.98 4.21
N LYS A 125 -15.54 -4.35 5.35
CA LYS A 125 -16.93 -4.09 5.77
C LYS A 125 -17.67 -3.07 4.91
N LYS A 126 -16.95 -2.22 4.17
CA LYS A 126 -17.52 -1.10 3.39
C LYS A 126 -17.05 -1.18 1.94
N HIS A 127 -18.00 -1.20 1.02
CA HIS A 127 -17.78 -1.40 -0.42
C HIS A 127 -16.85 -0.34 -1.04
N ASN A 128 -17.15 0.95 -0.85
CA ASN A 128 -16.40 2.05 -1.49
C ASN A 128 -15.16 2.50 -0.70
N MET A 129 -14.75 1.73 0.33
CA MET A 129 -13.63 2.15 1.18
C MET A 129 -12.31 2.23 0.41
N PHE A 130 -12.17 1.40 -0.62
CA PHE A 130 -10.97 1.38 -1.45
C PHE A 130 -10.86 2.61 -2.36
N TRP A 131 -11.90 2.93 -3.15
CA TRP A 131 -11.87 4.13 -4.00
C TRP A 131 -11.78 5.41 -3.16
N ARG A 132 -12.44 5.44 -2.00
CA ARG A 132 -12.25 6.50 -1.02
C ARG A 132 -10.78 6.66 -0.63
N HIS A 133 -10.11 5.55 -0.28
CA HIS A 133 -8.69 5.57 0.09
C HIS A 133 -7.83 6.10 -1.06
N GLU A 134 -8.02 5.57 -2.27
CA GLU A 134 -7.25 5.98 -3.45
C GLU A 134 -7.46 7.45 -3.79
N TRP A 135 -8.69 7.96 -3.74
CA TRP A 135 -8.96 9.37 -3.95
C TRP A 135 -8.36 10.25 -2.86
N GLU A 136 -8.72 10.03 -1.59
CA GLU A 136 -8.33 10.91 -0.49
C GLU A 136 -6.80 10.94 -0.32
N LYS A 137 -6.12 9.80 -0.50
CA LYS A 137 -4.66 9.69 -0.35
C LYS A 137 -3.89 10.13 -1.59
N HIS A 138 -4.32 9.74 -2.79
CA HIS A 138 -3.55 9.93 -4.02
C HIS A 138 -4.24 10.86 -5.03
N GLY A 139 -5.54 10.68 -5.27
CA GLY A 139 -6.32 11.51 -6.20
C GLY A 139 -6.32 13.00 -5.83
N THR A 140 -6.40 13.34 -4.53
CA THR A 140 -6.30 14.74 -4.06
C THR A 140 -4.96 15.40 -4.40
N CYS A 141 -3.89 14.63 -4.54
CA CYS A 141 -2.59 15.10 -5.01
C CYS A 141 -2.54 15.23 -6.54
N ALA A 142 -3.14 14.28 -7.26
CA ALA A 142 -3.22 14.26 -8.72
C ALA A 142 -4.07 15.43 -9.25
N ALA A 143 -5.05 15.89 -8.46
CA ALA A 143 -5.97 16.96 -8.81
C ALA A 143 -5.33 18.34 -9.04
N GLN A 144 -4.01 18.47 -8.86
CA GLN A 144 -3.22 19.62 -9.33
C GLN A 144 -3.08 19.64 -10.87
N LEU A 145 -3.27 18.50 -11.54
CA LEU A 145 -3.29 18.40 -12.99
C LEU A 145 -4.71 18.62 -13.52
N PRO A 146 -4.93 19.50 -14.52
CA PRO A 146 -6.25 19.75 -15.07
C PRO A 146 -6.99 18.48 -15.53
N GLN A 147 -6.25 17.52 -16.11
CA GLN A 147 -6.75 16.26 -16.66
C GLN A 147 -7.23 15.29 -15.57
N LEU A 148 -6.81 15.47 -14.31
CA LEU A 148 -7.15 14.60 -13.17
C LEU A 148 -7.81 15.39 -12.03
N SER A 149 -8.34 16.57 -12.33
CA SER A 149 -8.76 17.58 -11.35
C SER A 149 -10.00 17.22 -10.54
N THR A 150 -10.77 16.23 -10.98
CA THR A 150 -11.99 15.72 -10.34
C THR A 150 -11.92 14.21 -10.11
N GLU A 151 -12.75 13.70 -9.18
CA GLU A 151 -12.91 12.26 -8.93
C GLU A 151 -13.21 11.50 -10.22
N PHE A 152 -14.22 11.96 -10.97
CA PHE A 152 -14.58 11.36 -12.26
C PHE A 152 -13.39 11.24 -13.20
N THR A 153 -12.65 12.34 -13.41
CA THR A 153 -11.51 12.35 -14.35
C THR A 153 -10.35 11.48 -13.88
N TYR A 154 -10.05 11.46 -12.58
CA TYR A 154 -9.03 10.61 -11.98
C TYR A 154 -9.34 9.12 -12.17
N PHE A 155 -10.56 8.71 -11.81
CA PHE A 155 -10.97 7.32 -11.93
C PHE A 155 -11.12 6.89 -13.39
N LEU A 156 -11.69 7.75 -14.24
CA LEU A 156 -11.79 7.48 -15.67
C LEU A 156 -10.41 7.32 -16.32
N GLN A 157 -9.42 8.12 -15.95
CA GLN A 157 -8.06 7.95 -16.47
C GLN A 157 -7.48 6.59 -16.10
N GLY A 158 -7.66 6.12 -14.86
CA GLY A 158 -7.18 4.80 -14.45
C GLY A 158 -7.87 3.67 -15.21
N LEU A 159 -9.18 3.79 -15.46
CA LEU A 159 -9.90 2.85 -16.30
C LEU A 159 -9.39 2.85 -17.75
N ASN A 160 -9.09 4.02 -18.32
CA ASN A 160 -8.54 4.13 -19.67
C ASN A 160 -7.15 3.51 -19.75
N TRP A 161 -6.27 3.80 -18.79
CA TRP A 161 -4.94 3.19 -18.72
C TRP A 161 -4.97 1.69 -18.46
N ASN A 162 -5.95 1.15 -17.72
CA ASN A 162 -6.09 -0.30 -17.59
C ASN A 162 -6.43 -0.99 -18.92
N SER A 163 -7.22 -0.33 -19.76
CA SER A 163 -7.54 -0.83 -21.10
C SER A 163 -6.36 -0.69 -22.06
N GLU A 164 -5.68 0.46 -22.04
CA GLU A 164 -4.54 0.76 -22.92
C GLU A 164 -3.28 -0.05 -22.55
N TYR A 165 -2.98 -0.13 -21.25
CA TYR A 165 -1.78 -0.78 -20.70
C TYR A 165 -2.12 -2.11 -20.03
N ASN A 166 -2.82 -2.98 -20.75
CA ASN A 166 -3.27 -4.27 -20.22
C ASN A 166 -2.10 -5.23 -19.94
N VAL A 167 -1.79 -5.46 -18.66
CA VAL A 167 -0.66 -6.32 -18.26
C VAL A 167 -0.83 -7.76 -18.74
N THR A 168 -2.05 -8.31 -18.77
CA THR A 168 -2.27 -9.67 -19.30
C THR A 168 -1.77 -9.75 -20.73
N THR A 169 -2.14 -8.79 -21.58
CA THR A 169 -1.71 -8.75 -22.99
C THR A 169 -0.19 -8.60 -23.09
N MET A 170 0.41 -7.66 -22.35
CA MET A 170 1.87 -7.43 -22.37
C MET A 170 2.67 -8.69 -22.02
N LEU A 171 2.20 -9.45 -21.03
CA LEU A 171 2.86 -10.67 -20.58
C LEU A 171 2.64 -11.82 -21.58
N GLN A 172 1.41 -11.97 -22.11
CA GLN A 172 1.07 -13.01 -23.08
C GLN A 172 1.85 -12.89 -24.39
N GLU A 173 2.13 -11.67 -24.86
CA GLU A 173 2.98 -11.43 -26.05
C GLU A 173 4.43 -11.95 -25.90
N SER A 174 4.82 -12.31 -24.68
CA SER A 174 6.11 -12.94 -24.36
C SER A 174 5.94 -14.35 -23.76
N ASP A 175 4.80 -15.01 -24.01
CA ASP A 175 4.44 -16.35 -23.52
C ASP A 175 4.40 -16.49 -21.98
N ILE A 176 4.25 -15.36 -21.27
CA ILE A 176 4.12 -15.31 -19.81
C ILE A 176 2.62 -15.38 -19.47
N VAL A 177 2.20 -16.55 -19.01
CA VAL A 177 0.82 -16.86 -18.63
C VAL A 177 0.72 -17.27 -17.16
N PRO A 178 -0.44 -17.07 -16.51
CA PRO A 178 -0.66 -17.54 -15.15
C PRO A 178 -0.59 -19.07 -15.05
N GLY A 179 -0.24 -19.58 -13.87
CA GLY A 179 -0.05 -21.00 -13.56
C GLY A 179 1.39 -21.50 -13.67
N LYS A 180 2.37 -20.59 -13.83
CA LYS A 180 3.79 -20.93 -13.98
C LYS A 180 4.68 -20.02 -13.13
N THR A 181 5.96 -20.34 -13.08
CA THR A 181 7.00 -19.56 -12.40
C THR A 181 7.98 -18.98 -13.43
N TYR A 182 8.50 -17.79 -13.14
CA TYR A 182 9.37 -17.06 -14.06
C TYR A 182 10.51 -16.37 -13.31
N ASN A 183 11.61 -16.10 -14.00
CA ASN A 183 12.57 -15.13 -13.49
C ASN A 183 11.96 -13.73 -13.59
N ILE A 184 12.12 -12.91 -12.57
CA ILE A 184 11.54 -11.56 -12.55
C ILE A 184 12.09 -10.69 -13.69
N SER A 185 13.34 -10.89 -14.11
CA SER A 185 13.93 -10.18 -15.25
C SER A 185 13.22 -10.49 -16.58
N THR A 186 12.67 -11.71 -16.74
CA THR A 186 11.87 -12.10 -17.91
C THR A 186 10.56 -11.33 -17.94
N ILE A 187 9.87 -11.24 -16.80
CA ILE A 187 8.62 -10.47 -16.67
C ILE A 187 8.90 -8.99 -16.92
N TRP A 188 9.98 -8.45 -16.34
CA TRP A 188 10.36 -7.06 -16.50
C TRP A 188 10.64 -6.70 -17.96
N SER A 189 11.39 -7.58 -18.64
CA SER A 189 11.73 -7.41 -20.07
C SER A 189 10.48 -7.46 -20.96
N ALA A 190 9.51 -8.32 -20.65
CA ALA A 190 8.25 -8.40 -21.38
C ALA A 190 7.45 -7.10 -21.28
N VAL A 191 7.29 -6.56 -20.07
CA VAL A 191 6.58 -5.28 -19.87
C VAL A 191 7.33 -4.14 -20.56
N LYS A 192 8.66 -4.03 -20.37
CA LYS A 192 9.48 -3.01 -21.03
C LYS A 192 9.39 -3.07 -22.56
N LYS A 193 9.40 -4.28 -23.14
CA LYS A 193 9.25 -4.48 -24.58
C LYS A 193 7.94 -3.89 -25.11
N SER A 194 6.86 -4.00 -24.35
CA SER A 194 5.54 -3.49 -24.74
C SER A 194 5.42 -1.97 -24.61
N ILE A 195 5.90 -1.38 -23.50
CA ILE A 195 5.72 0.06 -23.22
C ILE A 195 6.90 0.95 -23.64
N GLY A 196 8.06 0.37 -23.99
CA GLY A 196 9.27 1.10 -24.37
C GLY A 196 9.95 1.89 -23.24
N LYS A 197 9.48 1.75 -22.00
CA LYS A 197 9.97 2.40 -20.78
C LYS A 197 10.26 1.38 -19.70
N ASN A 198 11.07 1.75 -18.72
CA ASN A 198 11.39 0.92 -17.57
C ASN A 198 10.19 0.85 -16.60
N PRO A 199 9.51 -0.31 -16.45
CA PRO A 199 8.49 -0.48 -15.43
C PRO A 199 9.11 -0.77 -14.06
N HIS A 200 8.28 -0.78 -13.03
CA HIS A 200 8.63 -1.36 -11.74
C HIS A 200 7.74 -2.58 -11.42
N LEU A 201 8.33 -3.67 -10.93
CA LEU A 201 7.60 -4.88 -10.55
C LEU A 201 7.62 -5.09 -9.05
N ALA A 202 6.47 -5.43 -8.46
CA ALA A 202 6.36 -5.75 -7.04
C ALA A 202 6.01 -7.22 -6.81
N CYS A 203 6.57 -7.81 -5.74
CA CYS A 203 6.27 -9.18 -5.33
C CYS A 203 5.80 -9.28 -3.88
N PHE A 204 4.97 -10.29 -3.62
CA PHE A 204 4.66 -10.74 -2.28
C PHE A 204 5.48 -11.98 -1.95
N ASN A 205 6.29 -11.92 -0.88
CA ASN A 205 7.00 -13.08 -0.36
C ASN A 205 6.23 -13.64 0.82
N ASP A 206 5.68 -14.85 0.67
CA ASP A 206 4.94 -15.50 1.74
C ASP A 206 5.91 -15.97 2.84
N PRO A 207 5.79 -15.44 4.08
CA PRO A 207 6.67 -15.84 5.17
C PRO A 207 6.52 -17.31 5.57
N VAL A 208 5.41 -17.96 5.25
CA VAL A 208 5.12 -19.35 5.61
C VAL A 208 5.69 -20.31 4.56
N SER A 209 5.22 -20.25 3.31
CA SER A 209 5.70 -21.16 2.25
C SER A 209 7.10 -20.82 1.74
N LYS A 210 7.58 -19.59 1.98
CA LYS A 210 8.80 -19.01 1.37
C LYS A 210 8.69 -18.83 -0.15
N SER A 211 7.52 -18.99 -0.74
CA SER A 211 7.25 -18.65 -2.14
C SER A 211 7.20 -17.15 -2.36
N SER A 212 7.58 -16.73 -3.57
CA SER A 212 7.45 -15.35 -4.05
C SER A 212 6.38 -15.30 -5.14
N TYR A 213 5.46 -14.34 -5.05
CA TYR A 213 4.33 -14.19 -5.97
C TYR A 213 4.38 -12.83 -6.66
N LEU A 214 4.18 -12.80 -7.97
CA LEU A 214 4.09 -11.57 -8.75
C LEU A 214 2.83 -10.81 -8.28
N LEU A 215 3.02 -9.62 -7.71
CA LEU A 215 1.96 -8.88 -7.04
C LEU A 215 1.48 -7.70 -7.88
N GLU A 216 2.40 -6.84 -8.34
CA GLU A 216 2.07 -5.62 -9.07
C GLU A 216 2.97 -5.37 -10.27
N VAL A 217 2.41 -4.73 -11.29
CA VAL A 217 3.15 -4.07 -12.37
C VAL A 217 2.84 -2.58 -12.29
N ARG A 218 3.89 -1.77 -12.27
CA ARG A 218 3.83 -0.32 -12.14
C ARG A 218 4.41 0.35 -13.37
N ILE A 219 3.64 1.26 -13.97
CA ILE A 219 3.97 2.00 -15.18
C ILE A 219 3.96 3.50 -14.82
N CYS A 220 4.96 4.24 -15.27
CA CYS A 220 5.12 5.64 -14.87
C CYS A 220 4.78 6.61 -16.00
N PHE A 221 4.19 7.73 -15.62
CA PHE A 221 3.80 8.82 -16.51
C PHE A 221 4.31 10.16 -15.99
N ASN A 222 4.63 11.08 -16.89
CA ASN A 222 4.89 12.47 -16.52
C ASN A 222 3.57 13.22 -16.25
N LYS A 223 3.67 14.51 -15.90
CA LYS A 223 2.51 15.38 -15.65
C LYS A 223 1.65 15.69 -16.90
N SER A 224 2.18 15.41 -18.08
CA SER A 224 1.45 15.47 -19.35
C SER A 224 0.75 14.15 -19.69
N LEU A 225 0.80 13.16 -18.80
CA LEU A 225 0.25 11.81 -18.97
C LEU A 225 0.97 10.99 -20.06
N GLU A 226 2.23 11.28 -20.32
CA GLU A 226 3.06 10.53 -21.28
C GLU A 226 3.96 9.53 -20.55
N LEU A 227 4.19 8.36 -21.17
CA LEU A 227 5.04 7.30 -20.62
C LEU A 227 6.46 7.81 -20.33
N VAL A 228 6.95 7.51 -19.13
CA VAL A 228 8.33 7.75 -18.69
C VAL A 228 8.88 6.55 -17.94
N ASP A 229 10.19 6.50 -17.77
CA ASP A 229 10.84 5.49 -16.97
C ASP A 229 10.48 5.66 -15.48
N CYS A 230 10.28 4.54 -14.77
CA CYS A 230 10.01 4.56 -13.34
C CYS A 230 11.26 4.75 -12.46
N ASP A 231 12.44 4.94 -13.06
CA ASP A 231 13.70 5.09 -12.34
C ASP A 231 13.66 6.21 -11.28
N GLY A 232 14.21 5.92 -10.10
CA GLY A 232 14.29 6.89 -8.99
C GLY A 232 13.02 7.00 -8.15
N THR A 233 11.95 6.29 -8.48
CA THR A 233 10.80 6.10 -7.59
C THR A 233 11.21 5.25 -6.37
N LYS A 234 10.63 5.54 -5.19
CA LYS A 234 10.80 4.69 -4.00
C LYS A 234 9.51 3.97 -3.69
N PHE A 235 9.63 2.74 -3.24
CA PHE A 235 8.52 1.90 -2.84
C PHE A 235 8.67 1.42 -1.39
N GLU A 236 7.56 1.25 -0.68
CA GLU A 236 7.59 0.74 0.70
C GLU A 236 7.94 -0.74 0.71
N ASN A 237 9.15 -1.07 1.16
CA ASN A 237 9.55 -2.45 1.40
C ASN A 237 9.01 -2.91 2.77
N LYS A 238 7.72 -3.23 2.88
CA LYS A 238 7.10 -3.65 4.16
C LYS A 238 7.57 -5.01 4.68
N TRP A 239 8.26 -5.84 3.87
CA TRP A 239 8.57 -7.23 4.21
C TRP A 239 10.02 -7.69 3.99
N TYR A 240 10.96 -6.79 3.69
CA TYR A 240 12.37 -7.17 3.46
C TYR A 240 13.26 -6.84 4.67
N PHE A 241 13.67 -7.88 5.41
CA PHE A 241 14.87 -7.79 6.25
C PHE A 241 16.08 -7.72 5.31
N ARG A 242 16.80 -6.59 5.35
CA ARG A 242 18.02 -6.33 4.58
C ARG A 242 19.00 -7.50 4.63
N ARG A 243 19.28 -8.09 3.47
CA ARG A 243 20.63 -8.49 3.10
C ARG A 243 20.99 -7.76 1.82
N SER A 244 22.18 -7.16 1.82
CA SER A 244 22.66 -6.19 0.83
C SER A 244 22.45 -6.66 -0.61
N GLN A 245 21.55 -5.98 -1.32
CA GLN A 245 21.57 -5.94 -2.77
C GLN A 245 22.08 -4.56 -3.18
N SER A 246 22.96 -4.55 -4.17
CA SER A 246 23.63 -3.34 -4.63
C SER A 246 22.57 -2.28 -5.01
N LEU A 247 22.84 -1.00 -4.71
CA LEU A 247 21.96 0.12 -5.06
C LEU A 247 21.67 0.24 -6.57
N ALA A 248 22.38 -0.50 -7.43
CA ALA A 248 22.18 -0.51 -8.87
C ALA A 248 21.11 -1.53 -9.33
N ASP A 249 20.89 -2.61 -8.58
CA ASP A 249 19.98 -3.69 -8.97
C ASP A 249 18.57 -3.57 -8.34
N ALA A 250 18.40 -2.65 -7.38
CA ALA A 250 17.18 -2.45 -6.60
C ALA A 250 16.22 -1.38 -7.15
N ASN A 251 16.47 -0.84 -8.36
CA ASN A 251 15.73 0.32 -8.87
C ASN A 251 14.42 -0.07 -9.59
N TYR A 252 14.33 -1.28 -10.15
CA TYR A 252 13.22 -1.69 -11.02
C TYR A 252 12.31 -2.78 -10.44
N THR A 253 12.64 -3.34 -9.27
CA THR A 253 11.79 -4.32 -8.59
C THR A 253 12.07 -4.42 -7.09
N ASP A 254 11.05 -4.73 -6.30
CA ASP A 254 11.20 -5.17 -4.90
C ASP A 254 11.20 -6.72 -4.76
N CYS A 255 11.09 -7.43 -5.88
CA CYS A 255 11.21 -8.88 -5.94
C CYS A 255 12.66 -9.33 -5.80
N SER A 256 12.87 -10.53 -5.27
CA SER A 256 14.21 -11.14 -5.27
C SER A 256 14.62 -11.53 -6.69
N LEU A 257 15.85 -11.19 -7.08
CA LEU A 257 16.45 -11.59 -8.36
C LEU A 257 16.93 -13.06 -8.37
N ASP A 258 17.11 -13.63 -7.18
CA ASP A 258 17.69 -14.97 -7.00
C ASP A 258 16.63 -16.08 -6.96
N THR A 259 15.35 -15.71 -6.87
CA THR A 259 14.23 -16.65 -6.75
C THR A 259 13.27 -16.53 -7.92
N LEU A 260 12.73 -17.66 -8.36
CA LEU A 260 11.63 -17.65 -9.31
C LEU A 260 10.37 -17.08 -8.64
N VAL A 261 9.63 -16.29 -9.40
CA VAL A 261 8.39 -15.66 -8.98
C VAL A 261 7.21 -16.44 -9.57
N GLU A 262 6.26 -16.81 -8.73
CA GLU A 262 5.01 -17.46 -9.12
C GLU A 262 4.06 -16.42 -9.72
N TYR A 263 3.49 -16.73 -10.88
CA TYR A 263 2.35 -16.02 -11.45
C TYR A 263 1.12 -16.93 -11.31
N PRO A 264 0.40 -16.92 -10.17
CA PRO A 264 -0.55 -17.98 -9.83
C PRO A 264 -1.87 -17.88 -10.60
N LEU A 265 -2.43 -19.02 -11.01
CA LEU A 265 -3.73 -19.08 -11.71
C LEU A 265 -4.93 -19.10 -10.75
N PHE A 266 -4.75 -19.68 -9.56
CA PHE A 266 -5.79 -19.82 -8.55
C PHE A 266 -5.20 -19.60 -7.17
N ILE A 267 -6.06 -19.27 -6.21
CA ILE A 267 -5.71 -19.37 -4.79
C ILE A 267 -5.61 -20.86 -4.50
N GLN A 268 -4.39 -21.40 -4.34
CA GLN A 268 -4.24 -22.75 -3.82
C GLN A 268 -4.79 -22.75 -2.40
N GLN A 269 -6.01 -23.26 -2.20
CA GLN A 269 -6.46 -23.53 -0.84
C GLN A 269 -5.53 -24.59 -0.26
N PRO A 270 -5.00 -24.40 0.96
CA PRO A 270 -4.30 -25.49 1.63
C PRO A 270 -5.24 -26.70 1.63
N PRO A 271 -4.71 -27.92 1.38
CA PRO A 271 -5.53 -29.12 1.41
C PRO A 271 -6.35 -29.11 2.71
N PRO A 272 -7.65 -29.46 2.67
CA PRO A 272 -8.49 -29.37 3.84
C PRO A 272 -7.80 -30.11 4.98
N THR A 273 -7.52 -29.40 6.06
CA THR A 273 -6.98 -30.01 7.28
C THR A 273 -7.90 -31.17 7.60
N PRO A 274 -7.40 -32.42 7.72
CA PRO A 274 -8.24 -33.55 8.08
C PRO A 274 -9.01 -33.15 9.34
N THR A 275 -10.33 -33.04 9.22
CA THR A 275 -11.17 -32.75 10.38
C THR A 275 -10.84 -33.85 11.38
N PRO A 276 -10.35 -33.55 12.59
CA PRO A 276 -10.22 -34.57 13.60
C PRO A 276 -11.61 -35.16 13.75
N ILE A 277 -11.78 -36.42 13.36
CA ILE A 277 -12.97 -37.18 13.69
C ILE A 277 -12.93 -37.23 15.21
N ARG A 278 -13.62 -36.29 15.84
CA ARG A 278 -13.90 -36.35 17.28
C ARG A 278 -14.81 -37.57 17.38
N PRO A 279 -14.35 -38.71 17.92
CA PRO A 279 -15.29 -39.77 18.21
C PRO A 279 -16.37 -39.12 19.08
N LYS A 280 -17.65 -39.28 18.71
CA LYS A 280 -18.74 -38.90 19.59
C LYS A 280 -18.52 -39.72 20.86
N GLN A 281 -17.92 -39.10 21.86
CA GLN A 281 -17.73 -39.70 23.17
C GLN A 281 -19.14 -39.77 23.75
N HIS A 282 -19.81 -40.87 23.49
CA HIS A 282 -21.12 -41.16 24.04
C HIS A 282 -20.89 -41.50 25.51
N PHE A 283 -20.75 -40.48 26.35
CA PHE A 283 -20.57 -40.59 27.79
C PHE A 283 -21.59 -41.55 28.41
N LEU A 284 -22.82 -41.57 27.90
CA LEU A 284 -23.87 -42.50 28.32
C LEU A 284 -23.58 -43.97 27.98
N ILE A 285 -22.96 -44.25 26.84
CA ILE A 285 -22.59 -45.63 26.43
C ILE A 285 -21.39 -46.12 27.25
N ASP A 286 -20.41 -45.25 27.51
CA ASP A 286 -19.26 -45.59 28.36
C ASP A 286 -19.69 -45.78 29.83
N MET A 287 -20.61 -44.95 30.33
CA MET A 287 -21.23 -45.14 31.65
C MET A 287 -22.06 -46.43 31.75
N LEU A 288 -22.83 -46.78 30.71
CA LEU A 288 -23.58 -48.05 30.68
C LEU A 288 -22.65 -49.26 30.70
N LYS A 289 -21.53 -49.21 29.97
CA LYS A 289 -20.51 -50.27 30.00
C LYS A 289 -19.84 -50.39 31.36
N LEU A 290 -19.57 -49.27 32.03
CA LEU A 290 -18.99 -49.26 33.38
C LEU A 290 -19.97 -49.84 34.42
N ILE A 291 -21.26 -49.49 34.34
CA ILE A 291 -22.30 -50.04 35.21
C ILE A 291 -22.47 -51.55 34.98
N GLN A 292 -22.45 -52.01 33.73
CA GLN A 292 -22.48 -53.44 33.42
C GLN A 292 -21.25 -54.17 33.96
N LEU A 293 -20.05 -53.61 33.81
CA LEU A 293 -18.82 -54.20 34.36
C LEU A 293 -18.86 -54.30 35.89
N LEU A 294 -19.38 -53.28 36.58
CA LEU A 294 -19.51 -53.29 38.04
C LEU A 294 -20.56 -54.30 38.52
N ALA A 295 -21.65 -54.48 37.78
CA ALA A 295 -22.66 -55.50 38.10
C ALA A 295 -22.13 -56.94 37.97
N TRP A 296 -21.24 -57.19 37.00
CA TRP A 296 -20.55 -58.49 36.85
C TRP A 296 -19.50 -58.74 37.94
N ALA A 297 -18.89 -57.69 38.51
CA ALA A 297 -17.87 -57.82 39.55
C ALA A 297 -18.44 -58.06 40.97
N THR A 298 -19.75 -57.90 41.16
CA THR A 298 -20.45 -58.10 42.44
C THR A 298 -21.43 -59.26 42.43
N SER A 299 -21.36 -60.14 41.43
CA SER A 299 -22.17 -61.36 41.28
C SER A 299 -21.35 -62.61 41.58
#